data_AF-A0A933IK30-F1
#
_entry.id   AF-A0A933IK30-F1
#
_cell.length_a   1.000
_cell.length_b   1.000
_cell.length_c   1.000
_cell.angle_alpha   90.00
_cell.angle_beta   90.00
_cell.angle_gamma   90.00
#
_symmetry.space_group_name_H-M   'P 1'
#
loop_
_entity.id
_entity.type
_entity.pdbx_description
1 polymer ?
#
loop_
_entity_poly.entity_id
_entity_poly.type
_entity_poly.pdbx_seq_one_letter_code
_entity_poly.pdbx_strand_id
1 'polypeptide(L)'
;MPKRKQFKLIPRFESEADERAFWETHDTADYVDWSRARVAVFPNLKPSTETISLRLPASLLAELKVLANRRDVPYQSLLKVFLAERISHELAREARVRANHGLDLPARPVTGRAKSAARPAPVRPAGQRER
;
A
#
# COMPACT_ATOMS: atom_id res chain seq x y z
N MET A 1 -36.13 -6.30 9.35
CA MET A 1 -35.63 -4.93 9.54
C MET A 1 -34.19 -5.00 10.05
N PRO A 2 -33.22 -4.25 9.51
CA PRO A 2 -31.83 -4.34 9.95
C PRO A 2 -31.69 -3.76 11.37
N LYS A 3 -31.09 -4.52 12.29
CA LYS A 3 -30.83 -4.08 13.67
C LYS A 3 -29.76 -2.98 13.67
N ARG A 4 -30.03 -1.86 14.34
CA ARG A 4 -29.06 -0.76 14.52
C ARG A 4 -27.93 -1.23 15.46
N LYS A 5 -26.67 -1.14 15.00
CA LYS A 5 -25.48 -1.45 15.82
C LYS A 5 -25.28 -0.33 16.83
N GLN A 6 -25.15 -0.67 18.11
CA GLN A 6 -24.85 0.27 19.19
C GLN A 6 -23.33 0.41 19.30
N PHE A 7 -22.81 1.62 19.17
CA PHE A 7 -21.37 1.90 19.26
C PHE A 7 -20.93 2.08 20.72
N LYS A 8 -19.71 1.63 21.04
CA LYS A 8 -19.11 1.82 22.36
C LYS A 8 -18.64 3.27 22.51
N LEU A 9 -18.68 3.80 23.73
CA LEU A 9 -18.21 5.16 24.03
C LEU A 9 -16.69 5.25 23.83
N ILE A 10 -16.24 6.27 23.11
CA ILE A 10 -14.81 6.57 22.93
C ILE A 10 -14.27 7.09 24.28
N PRO A 11 -13.22 6.48 24.86
CA PRO A 11 -12.60 6.97 26.09
C PRO A 11 -12.04 8.39 25.92
N ARG A 12 -12.02 9.18 26.99
CA ARG A 12 -11.29 10.46 26.99
C ARG A 12 -9.82 10.18 27.26
N PHE A 13 -8.95 10.58 26.34
CA PHE A 13 -7.50 10.46 26.48
C PHE A 13 -6.90 11.81 26.89
N GLU A 14 -5.86 11.77 27.73
CA GLU A 14 -5.14 12.98 28.15
C GLU A 14 -3.96 13.31 27.22
N SER A 15 -3.49 12.33 26.42
CA SER A 15 -2.35 12.45 25.52
C SER A 15 -2.58 11.68 24.21
N GLU A 16 -2.04 12.19 23.10
CA GLU A 16 -2.05 11.50 21.79
C GLU A 16 -1.30 10.16 21.83
N ALA A 17 -0.31 10.01 22.71
CA ALA A 17 0.44 8.76 22.87
C ALA A 17 -0.43 7.65 23.45
N ASP A 18 -1.28 7.98 24.44
CA ASP A 18 -2.21 7.05 25.08
C ASP A 18 -3.34 6.67 24.14
N GLU A 19 -3.82 7.63 23.35
CA GLU A 19 -4.79 7.40 22.29
C GLU A 19 -4.24 6.42 21.24
N ARG A 20 -2.99 6.61 20.78
CA ARG A 20 -2.35 5.70 19.83
C ARG A 20 -2.22 4.28 20.39
N ALA A 21 -1.75 4.14 21.63
CA ALA A 21 -1.60 2.84 22.28
C ALA A 21 -2.96 2.12 22.43
N PHE A 22 -4.02 2.86 22.70
CA PHE A 22 -5.38 2.33 22.74
C PHE A 22 -5.86 1.87 21.36
N TRP A 23 -5.68 2.67 20.31
CA TRP A 23 -6.11 2.32 18.95
C TRP A 23 -5.26 1.22 18.28
N GLU A 24 -4.01 1.03 18.70
CA GLU A 24 -3.19 -0.11 18.24
C GLU A 24 -3.74 -1.45 18.74
N THR A 25 -4.48 -1.44 19.85
CA THR A 25 -4.99 -2.66 20.51
C THR A 25 -6.49 -2.89 20.32
N HIS A 26 -7.25 -1.87 19.91
CA HIS A 26 -8.71 -1.92 19.81
C HIS A 26 -9.22 -1.73 18.37
N ASP A 27 -10.20 -2.53 17.97
CA ASP A 27 -10.84 -2.42 16.65
C ASP A 27 -11.77 -1.19 16.58
N THR A 28 -11.48 -0.32 15.61
CA THR A 28 -12.20 0.94 15.36
C THR A 28 -13.64 0.74 14.87
N ALA A 29 -13.99 -0.45 14.36
CA ALA A 29 -15.33 -0.79 13.86
C ALA A 29 -16.43 -0.84 14.95
N ASP A 30 -16.05 -0.83 16.23
CA ASP A 30 -16.97 -0.85 17.37
C ASP A 30 -17.20 0.54 17.99
N TYR A 31 -16.36 1.52 17.65
CA TYR A 31 -16.39 2.87 18.23
C TYR A 31 -16.79 3.95 17.23
N VAL A 32 -16.56 3.74 15.93
CA VAL A 32 -16.77 4.76 14.89
C VAL A 32 -17.89 4.37 13.93
N ASP A 33 -18.84 5.29 13.74
CA ASP A 33 -19.89 5.17 12.72
C ASP A 33 -19.34 5.56 11.33
N TRP A 34 -18.80 4.57 10.64
CA TRP A 34 -18.26 4.72 9.28
C TRP A 34 -19.31 5.16 8.25
N SER A 35 -20.62 5.05 8.55
CA SER A 35 -21.67 5.54 7.63
C SER A 35 -21.71 7.07 7.53
N ARG A 36 -21.10 7.78 8.49
CA ARG A 36 -20.99 9.25 8.52
C ARG A 36 -19.64 9.76 8.04
N ALA A 37 -18.73 8.88 7.65
CA ALA A 37 -17.40 9.27 7.20
C ALA A 37 -17.50 10.18 5.97
N ARG A 38 -16.70 11.25 5.95
CA ARG A 38 -16.60 12.19 4.83
C ARG A 38 -15.21 12.10 4.22
N VAL A 39 -15.15 12.24 2.90
CA VAL A 39 -13.87 12.35 2.19
C VAL A 39 -13.24 13.69 2.57
N ALA A 40 -12.18 13.63 3.38
CA ALA A 40 -11.37 14.80 3.72
C ALA A 40 -10.31 15.02 2.62
N VAL A 41 -10.19 16.27 2.15
CA VAL A 41 -9.09 16.69 1.28
C VAL A 41 -7.98 17.20 2.18
N PHE A 42 -6.78 16.67 2.02
CA PHE A 42 -5.61 17.05 2.79
C PHE A 42 -4.66 17.91 1.94
N PRO A 43 -4.92 19.23 1.80
CA PRO A 43 -4.17 20.09 0.88
C PRO A 43 -2.69 20.23 1.23
N ASN A 44 -2.32 20.00 2.49
CA ASN A 44 -0.95 20.22 3.00
C ASN A 44 -0.14 18.94 3.21
N LEU A 45 -0.69 17.76 2.91
CA LEU A 45 0.09 16.53 3.00
C LEU A 45 1.09 16.47 1.83
N LYS A 46 2.38 16.38 2.14
CA LYS A 46 3.40 16.08 1.13
C LYS A 46 3.18 14.64 0.64
N PRO A 47 2.95 14.41 -0.66
CA PRO A 47 2.92 13.04 -1.18
C PRO A 47 4.29 12.40 -0.93
N SER A 48 4.30 11.23 -0.28
CA SER A 48 5.53 10.47 -0.11
C SER A 48 6.06 10.05 -1.49
N THR A 49 7.31 10.37 -1.80
CA THR A 49 7.96 10.00 -3.06
C THR A 49 9.08 9.03 -2.79
N GLU A 50 9.05 7.87 -3.44
CA GLU A 50 10.13 6.89 -3.41
C GLU A 50 10.91 6.94 -4.73
N THR A 51 12.23 6.96 -4.65
CA THR A 51 13.10 6.96 -5.83
C THR A 51 13.29 5.54 -6.33
N ILE A 52 12.86 5.28 -7.56
CA ILE A 52 13.03 3.98 -8.23
C ILE A 52 13.88 4.12 -9.49
N SER A 53 14.73 3.12 -9.74
CA SER A 53 15.52 3.00 -10.97
C SER A 53 14.82 2.04 -11.93
N LEU A 54 14.35 2.56 -13.08
CA LEU A 54 13.65 1.79 -14.10
C LEU A 54 14.41 1.82 -15.42
N ARG A 55 14.37 0.72 -16.18
CA ARG A 55 14.91 0.64 -17.54
C ARG A 55 13.77 0.76 -18.55
N LEU A 56 13.94 1.62 -19.53
CA LEU A 56 12.97 1.87 -20.59
C LEU A 56 13.63 1.72 -21.98
N PRO A 57 12.93 1.20 -22.99
CA PRO A 57 13.42 1.22 -24.37
C PRO A 57 13.66 2.65 -24.86
N ALA A 58 14.73 2.85 -25.62
CA ALA A 58 15.12 4.18 -26.10
C ALA A 58 14.07 4.83 -27.03
N SER A 59 13.42 4.03 -27.88
CA SER A 59 12.34 4.49 -28.78
C SER A 59 11.16 5.06 -27.99
N LEU A 60 10.68 4.34 -26.99
CA LEU A 60 9.57 4.76 -26.13
C LEU A 60 9.90 6.06 -25.38
N LEU A 61 11.13 6.19 -24.87
CA LEU A 61 11.56 7.42 -24.19
C LEU A 61 11.59 8.61 -25.15
N ALA A 62 12.01 8.41 -26.40
CA ALA A 62 12.01 9.45 -27.42
C ALA A 62 10.59 9.91 -27.76
N GLU A 63 9.67 8.96 -27.97
CA GLU A 63 8.25 9.26 -28.22
C GLU A 63 7.62 10.03 -27.05
N LEU A 64 7.90 9.61 -25.81
CA LEU A 64 7.40 10.29 -24.61
C LEU A 64 7.91 11.74 -24.53
N LYS A 65 9.18 11.98 -24.86
CA LYS A 65 9.75 13.35 -24.88
C LYS A 65 9.07 14.22 -25.93
N VAL A 66 8.79 13.69 -27.13
CA VAL A 66 8.07 14.42 -28.17
C VAL A 66 6.65 14.79 -27.69
N LEU A 67 5.94 13.85 -27.07
CA LEU A 67 4.61 14.10 -26.52
C LEU A 67 4.62 15.13 -25.38
N ALA A 68 5.63 15.07 -24.52
CA ALA A 68 5.80 15.99 -23.41
C ALA A 68 6.03 17.43 -23.90
N ASN A 69 6.92 17.61 -24.88
CA ASN A 69 7.17 18.91 -25.50
C ASN A 69 5.91 19.48 -26.16
N ARG A 70 5.11 18.65 -26.84
CA ARG A 70 3.84 19.09 -27.46
C ARG A 70 2.81 19.58 -26.44
N ARG A 71 2.89 19.10 -25.20
CA ARG A 71 1.99 19.47 -24.10
C ARG A 71 2.60 20.51 -23.16
N ASP A 72 3.78 21.04 -23.50
CA ASP A 72 4.54 21.99 -22.67
C ASP A 72 4.78 21.48 -21.23
N VAL A 73 5.09 20.19 -21.08
CA VAL A 73 5.38 19.58 -19.77
C VAL A 73 6.69 18.79 -19.81
N PRO A 74 7.41 18.68 -18.68
CA PRO A 74 8.55 17.78 -18.58
C PRO A 74 8.15 16.32 -18.78
N TYR A 75 8.95 15.55 -19.53
CA TYR A 75 8.64 14.13 -19.81
C TYR A 75 8.50 13.28 -18.53
N GLN A 76 9.23 13.62 -17.45
CA GLN A 76 9.13 12.95 -16.16
C GLN A 76 7.77 13.21 -15.49
N SER A 77 7.25 14.43 -15.61
CA SER A 77 5.92 14.77 -15.09
C SER A 77 4.84 14.06 -15.90
N LEU A 78 4.96 14.06 -17.23
CA LEU A 78 4.03 13.35 -18.10
C LEU A 78 4.01 11.84 -17.81
N LEU A 79 5.18 11.23 -17.57
CA LEU A 79 5.29 9.83 -17.18
C LEU A 79 4.48 9.53 -15.92
N LYS A 80 4.59 10.37 -14.89
CA LYS A 80 3.86 10.19 -13.62
C LYS A 80 2.36 10.26 -13.84
N VAL A 81 1.88 11.21 -14.65
CA VAL A 81 0.45 11.35 -14.98
C VAL A 81 -0.06 10.10 -15.68
N PHE A 82 0.62 9.63 -16.73
CA PHE A 82 0.21 8.42 -17.46
C PHE A 82 0.22 7.16 -16.60
N LEU A 83 1.23 6.99 -15.74
CA LEU A 83 1.27 5.88 -14.80
C LEU A 83 0.09 5.94 -13.82
N ALA A 84 -0.19 7.10 -13.24
CA ALA A 84 -1.31 7.29 -12.33
C ALA A 84 -2.65 6.97 -13.00
N GLU A 85 -2.89 7.54 -14.19
CA GLU A 85 -4.09 7.28 -14.99
C GLU A 85 -4.26 5.78 -15.26
N ARG A 86 -3.20 5.12 -15.75
CA ARG A 86 -3.28 3.70 -16.10
C ARG A 86 -3.54 2.81 -14.88
N ILE A 87 -2.93 3.13 -13.73
CA ILE A 87 -3.19 2.41 -12.46
C ILE A 87 -4.64 2.60 -12.04
N SER A 88 -5.15 3.83 -12.04
CA SER A 88 -6.56 4.11 -11.69
C SER A 88 -7.52 3.37 -12.60
N HIS A 89 -7.26 3.33 -13.91
CA HIS A 89 -8.07 2.58 -14.87
C HIS A 89 -8.06 1.08 -14.61
N GLU A 90 -6.91 0.48 -14.29
CA GLU A 90 -6.82 -0.96 -14.04
C GLU A 90 -7.50 -1.33 -12.70
N LEU A 91 -7.31 -0.53 -11.65
CA LEU A 91 -7.99 -0.72 -10.37
C LEU A 91 -9.51 -0.59 -10.50
N ALA A 92 -10.00 0.39 -11.26
CA ALA A 92 -11.42 0.56 -11.53
C ALA A 92 -12.00 -0.61 -12.34
N ARG A 93 -11.23 -1.12 -13.31
CA ARG A 93 -11.60 -2.31 -14.08
C ARG A 93 -11.68 -3.54 -13.20
N GLU A 94 -10.68 -3.79 -12.35
CA GLU A 94 -10.69 -4.90 -11.38
C GLU A 94 -11.88 -4.80 -10.43
N ALA A 95 -12.17 -3.61 -9.90
CA ALA A 95 -13.32 -3.40 -9.01
C ALA A 95 -14.65 -3.74 -9.71
N ARG A 96 -14.80 -3.35 -10.98
CA ARG A 96 -15.98 -3.69 -11.80
C ARG A 96 -16.06 -5.18 -12.09
N VAL A 97 -14.94 -5.84 -12.38
CA VAL A 97 -14.89 -7.30 -12.57
C VAL A 97 -15.26 -8.03 -11.28
N ARG A 98 -14.75 -7.59 -10.12
CA ARG A 98 -15.08 -8.13 -8.80
C ARG A 98 -16.55 -7.91 -8.43
N ALA A 99 -17.13 -6.78 -8.79
CA ALA A 99 -18.56 -6.52 -8.58
C ALA A 99 -19.46 -7.40 -9.47
N ASN A 100 -19.00 -7.72 -10.69
CA ASN A 100 -19.75 -8.56 -11.64
C ASN A 100 -19.63 -10.06 -11.35
N HIS A 101 -18.49 -10.54 -10.84
CA HIS A 101 -18.27 -11.94 -10.42
C HIS A 101 -18.60 -12.16 -8.94
N GLY A 102 -19.81 -11.82 -8.50
CA GLY A 102 -20.20 -11.87 -7.08
C GLY A 102 -19.65 -13.08 -6.30
N LEU A 103 -18.81 -12.79 -5.29
CA LEU A 103 -18.25 -13.71 -4.28
C LEU A 103 -17.53 -14.98 -4.80
N ASP A 104 -16.19 -14.95 -4.87
CA ASP A 104 -15.27 -15.79 -4.06
C ASP A 104 -13.81 -15.53 -4.48
N LEU A 105 -13.04 -14.82 -3.66
CA LEU A 105 -11.58 -14.79 -3.77
C LEU A 105 -11.03 -14.90 -2.35
N PRO A 106 -10.33 -16.00 -1.99
CA PRO A 106 -9.74 -16.11 -0.68
C PRO A 106 -8.76 -14.96 -0.49
N ALA A 107 -8.86 -14.31 0.68
CA ALA A 107 -7.96 -13.23 1.09
C ALA A 107 -6.52 -13.65 0.80
N ARG A 108 -5.80 -12.81 0.04
CA ARG A 108 -4.36 -13.00 -0.15
C ARG A 108 -3.74 -13.08 1.25
N PRO A 109 -2.98 -14.14 1.58
CA PRO A 109 -2.25 -14.15 2.84
C PRO A 109 -1.32 -12.94 2.80
N VAL A 110 -1.59 -11.97 3.68
CA VAL A 110 -0.59 -11.00 4.08
C VAL A 110 0.56 -11.85 4.61
N THR A 111 1.64 -11.96 3.83
CA THR A 111 2.86 -12.61 4.27
C THR A 111 3.43 -11.79 5.40
N GLY A 112 2.95 -12.09 6.61
CA GLY A 112 3.49 -11.61 7.85
C GLY A 112 4.92 -12.11 7.96
N ARG A 113 5.84 -11.15 8.03
CA ARG A 113 7.02 -11.18 8.90
C ARG A 113 7.76 -12.52 8.89
N ALA A 114 8.75 -12.62 7.99
CA ALA A 114 9.81 -13.60 8.08
C ALA A 114 10.43 -13.54 9.49
N LYS A 115 10.07 -14.50 10.35
CA LYS A 115 10.86 -14.80 11.54
C LYS A 115 12.15 -15.44 11.05
N SER A 116 13.25 -14.76 11.36
CA SER A 116 14.61 -15.28 11.31
C SER A 116 14.66 -16.69 11.90
N ALA A 117 14.99 -17.67 11.06
CA ALA A 117 15.43 -18.98 11.50
C ALA A 117 16.89 -19.14 11.07
N ALA A 118 17.78 -19.09 12.06
CA ALA A 118 19.20 -19.30 11.91
C ALA A 118 19.47 -20.65 11.20
N ARG A 119 20.25 -20.61 10.12
CA ARG A 119 20.88 -21.82 9.56
C ARG A 119 21.93 -22.32 10.57
N PRO A 120 21.90 -23.58 11.02
CA PRO A 120 23.04 -24.15 11.70
C PRO A 120 24.17 -24.39 10.68
N ALA A 121 25.38 -23.96 11.03
CA ALA A 121 26.58 -24.20 10.23
C ALA A 121 26.93 -25.70 10.20
N PRO A 122 27.40 -26.26 9.07
CA PRO A 122 27.89 -27.62 9.05
C PRO A 122 29.21 -27.73 9.81
N VAL A 123 29.22 -28.63 10.80
CA VAL A 123 30.39 -29.04 11.58
C VAL A 123 31.38 -29.73 10.63
N ARG A 124 32.57 -29.14 10.42
CA ARG A 124 33.69 -29.83 9.76
C ARG A 124 34.38 -30.73 10.79
N PRO A 125 34.62 -32.02 10.51
CA PRO A 125 35.32 -32.87 11.45
C PRO A 125 36.82 -32.52 11.53
N ALA A 126 37.35 -32.68 12.73
CA ALA A 126 38.74 -32.46 13.08
C ALA A 126 39.67 -33.50 12.43
N GLY A 127 40.82 -33.01 11.98
CA GLY A 127 42.10 -33.72 12.05
C GLY A 127 42.36 -34.84 11.05
N GLN A 128 43.18 -34.54 10.04
CA GLN A 128 44.31 -35.41 9.71
C GLN A 128 45.56 -34.56 9.48
N ARG A 129 46.56 -34.82 10.33
CA ARG A 129 47.97 -34.50 10.16
C ARG A 129 48.50 -35.34 9.00
N GLU A 130 49.42 -34.82 8.20
CA GLU A 130 50.82 -35.29 8.13
C GLU A 130 51.58 -34.64 6.96
N ARG A 131 52.78 -34.15 7.31
CA ARG A 131 54.03 -34.02 6.54
C ARG A 131 54.15 -32.92 5.48
#